data_AF-A0A949GSR3-F1
#
_entry.id   AF-A0A949GSR3-F1
#
_cell.length_a   1.000
_cell.length_b   1.000
_cell.length_c   1.000
_cell.angle_alpha   90.00
_cell.angle_beta   90.00
_cell.angle_gamma   90.00
#
_symmetry.space_group_name_H-M   'P 1'
#
loop_
_entity.id
_entity.type
_entity.pdbx_description
1 polymer ?
#
loop_
_entity_poly.entity_id
_entity_poly.type
_entity_poly.pdbx_seq_one_letter_code
_entity_poly.pdbx_strand_id
1 'polypeptide(L)'
;MASYMTWTDAFSIGVVQFDEEHKQLIELVNELHDSICAGTTGETLKRIYDALVAHTVAHFDHEEEYFDAMHYPRAGQHKAMHEHLKRALIAFHEKIGRKDSARVAEEMLRFLGDSLGHHIHGEDKKYGAFLNQHGIA
;
A
#
# COMPACT_ATOMS: atom_id res chain seq x y z
N MET A 1 18.14 3.13 12.32
CA MET A 1 16.81 3.56 12.80
C MET A 1 15.92 2.33 12.86
N ALA A 2 14.88 2.31 13.70
CA ALA A 2 13.90 1.23 13.69
C ALA A 2 12.92 1.46 12.54
N SER A 3 12.56 0.40 11.80
CA SER A 3 11.57 0.46 10.74
C SER A 3 10.19 0.84 11.29
N TYR A 4 9.45 1.67 10.56
CA TYR A 4 8.06 2.02 10.92
C TYR A 4 7.13 0.81 10.76
N MET A 5 7.33 0.05 9.69
CA MET A 5 6.62 -1.19 9.41
C MET A 5 7.63 -2.27 9.01
N THR A 6 7.50 -3.46 9.58
CA THR A 6 8.42 -4.57 9.33
C THR A 6 7.64 -5.70 8.67
N TRP A 7 8.11 -6.15 7.50
CA TRP A 7 7.57 -7.36 6.90
C TRP A 7 7.76 -8.55 7.84
N THR A 8 6.71 -9.36 7.96
CA THR A 8 6.73 -10.63 8.70
C THR A 8 5.93 -11.64 7.89
N ASP A 9 6.14 -12.93 8.14
CA ASP A 9 5.36 -14.00 7.48
C ASP A 9 3.85 -13.88 7.77
N ALA A 10 3.45 -13.10 8.78
CA ALA A 10 2.05 -12.79 9.04
C ALA A 10 1.41 -11.90 7.95
N PHE A 11 2.20 -11.21 7.12
CA PHE A 11 1.72 -10.46 5.96
C PHE A 11 1.68 -11.28 4.67
N SER A 12 2.43 -12.39 4.60
CA SER A 12 2.36 -13.25 3.42
C SER A 12 0.94 -13.75 3.19
N ILE A 13 0.51 -13.66 1.93
CA ILE A 13 -0.77 -14.20 1.46
C ILE A 13 -0.58 -15.49 0.65
N GLY A 14 0.67 -15.94 0.51
CA GLY A 14 1.04 -17.15 -0.20
C GLY A 14 0.97 -17.01 -1.71
N VAL A 15 1.11 -15.80 -2.25
CA VAL A 15 1.27 -15.56 -3.69
C VAL A 15 2.54 -14.73 -3.86
N VAL A 16 3.63 -15.36 -4.32
CA VAL A 16 4.99 -14.79 -4.29
C VAL A 16 5.02 -13.41 -4.95
N GLN A 17 4.34 -13.24 -6.08
CA GLN A 17 4.32 -11.98 -6.79
C GLN A 17 3.70 -10.84 -5.95
N PHE A 18 2.57 -11.08 -5.29
CA PHE A 18 1.92 -10.08 -4.44
C PHE A 18 2.67 -9.86 -3.12
N ASP A 19 3.28 -10.91 -2.55
CA ASP A 19 4.14 -10.77 -1.37
C ASP A 19 5.35 -9.85 -1.66
N GLU A 20 5.94 -9.93 -2.85
CA GLU A 20 7.01 -9.02 -3.26
C GLU A 20 6.51 -7.58 -3.48
N GLU A 21 5.33 -7.39 -4.06
CA GLU A 21 4.72 -6.07 -4.21
C GLU A 21 4.40 -5.43 -2.85
N HIS A 22 3.89 -6.22 -1.89
CA HIS A 22 3.64 -5.77 -0.52
C HIS A 22 4.94 -5.40 0.21
N LYS A 23 6.03 -6.17 0.04
CA LYS A 23 7.34 -5.81 0.60
C LYS A 23 7.82 -4.47 0.08
N GLN A 24 7.70 -4.23 -1.23
CA GLN A 24 8.05 -2.96 -1.84
C GLN A 24 7.18 -1.79 -1.31
N LEU A 25 5.88 -2.02 -1.06
CA LEU A 25 5.03 -1.01 -0.39
C LEU A 25 5.54 -0.69 1.02
N ILE A 26 5.90 -1.71 1.81
CA ILE A 26 6.45 -1.52 3.16
C ILE A 26 7.78 -0.76 3.12
N GLU A 27 8.64 -1.04 2.14
CA GLU A 27 9.90 -0.31 1.93
C GLU A 27 9.65 1.17 1.65
N LEU A 28 8.71 1.51 0.76
CA LEU A 28 8.33 2.90 0.47
C LEU A 28 7.72 3.61 1.70
N VAL A 29 6.92 2.91 2.51
CA VAL A 29 6.39 3.43 3.77
C VAL A 29 7.52 3.75 4.76
N ASN A 30 8.52 2.88 4.86
CA ASN A 30 9.69 3.11 5.70
C ASN A 30 10.56 4.26 5.17
N GLU A 31 10.74 4.39 3.85
CA GLU A 31 11.46 5.53 3.25
C GLU A 31 10.75 6.86 3.55
N LEU A 32 9.42 6.87 3.51
CA LEU A 32 8.63 8.03 3.91
C LEU A 32 8.85 8.38 5.40
N HIS A 33 8.81 7.39 6.29
CA HIS A 33 9.07 7.59 7.71
C HIS A 33 10.47 8.16 7.97
N ASP A 34 11.50 7.59 7.34
CA ASP A 34 12.88 8.03 7.51
C ASP A 34 13.06 9.46 6.98
N SER A 35 12.39 9.79 5.87
CA SER A 35 12.36 11.13 5.30
C SER A 35 11.72 12.16 6.23
N ILE A 36 10.60 11.79 6.88
CA ILE A 36 9.96 12.61 7.91
C ILE A 36 10.90 12.83 9.09
N CYS A 37 11.51 11.76 9.61
CA CYS A 37 12.46 11.84 10.73
C CYS A 37 13.69 12.72 10.41
N ALA A 38 14.14 12.70 9.14
CA ALA A 38 15.24 13.52 8.66
C ALA A 38 14.85 14.99 8.38
N GLY A 39 13.57 15.36 8.49
CA GLY A 39 13.08 16.70 8.13
C GLY A 39 13.14 16.98 6.63
N THR A 40 13.06 15.93 5.80
CA THR A 40 13.10 16.04 4.34
C THR A 40 11.86 16.78 3.84
N THR A 41 12.05 17.72 2.92
CA THR A 41 10.97 18.53 2.35
C THR A 41 11.16 18.72 0.84
N GLY A 42 10.19 19.35 0.19
CA GLY A 42 10.29 19.73 -1.22
C GLY A 42 10.26 18.53 -2.17
N GLU A 43 11.11 18.57 -3.19
CA GLU A 43 11.11 17.62 -4.31
C GLU A 43 11.42 16.18 -3.88
N THR A 44 12.36 15.99 -2.96
CA THR A 44 12.70 14.64 -2.44
C THR A 44 11.49 13.98 -1.79
N LEU A 45 10.80 14.72 -0.92
CA LEU A 45 9.60 14.22 -0.26
C LEU A 45 8.51 13.93 -1.31
N LYS A 46 8.30 14.84 -2.27
CA LYS A 46 7.33 14.64 -3.36
C LYS A 46 7.62 13.36 -4.17
N ARG A 47 8.89 13.07 -4.48
CA ARG A 47 9.25 11.87 -5.26
C ARG A 47 8.88 10.57 -4.54
N ILE A 48 9.07 10.51 -3.22
CA ILE A 48 8.67 9.36 -2.41
C ILE A 48 7.15 9.17 -2.47
N TYR A 49 6.41 10.27 -2.43
CA TYR A 49 4.96 10.23 -2.61
C TYR A 49 4.51 9.75 -3.98
N ASP A 50 5.13 10.29 -5.04
CA ASP A 50 4.84 9.87 -6.41
C ASP A 50 5.05 8.35 -6.54
N ALA A 51 6.16 7.83 -6.00
CA ALA A 51 6.47 6.41 -6.00
C ALA A 51 5.44 5.59 -5.20
N LEU A 52 5.05 6.04 -4.01
CA LEU A 52 4.11 5.33 -3.16
C LEU A 52 2.70 5.28 -3.76
N VAL A 53 2.23 6.39 -4.34
CA VAL A 53 0.95 6.43 -5.06
C VAL A 53 0.99 5.51 -6.27
N ALA A 54 2.03 5.63 -7.11
CA ALA A 54 2.16 4.82 -8.32
C ALA A 54 2.21 3.32 -7.99
N HIS A 55 3.02 2.93 -7.01
CA HIS A 55 3.18 1.53 -6.62
C HIS A 55 1.89 0.97 -6.00
N THR A 56 1.20 1.74 -5.15
CA THR A 56 -0.08 1.29 -4.57
C THR A 56 -1.17 1.11 -5.63
N VAL A 57 -1.28 2.04 -6.58
CA VAL A 57 -2.26 1.94 -7.67
C VAL A 57 -1.95 0.73 -8.55
N ALA A 58 -0.70 0.57 -8.98
CA ALA A 58 -0.29 -0.54 -9.82
C ALA A 58 -0.52 -1.90 -9.14
N HIS A 59 -0.17 -2.01 -7.87
CA HIS A 59 -0.42 -3.21 -7.06
C HIS A 59 -1.91 -3.56 -7.01
N PHE A 60 -2.76 -2.60 -6.67
CA PHE A 60 -4.20 -2.83 -6.61
C PHE A 60 -4.79 -3.20 -7.97
N ASP A 61 -4.40 -2.52 -9.05
CA ASP A 61 -4.87 -2.84 -10.39
C ASP A 61 -4.46 -4.28 -10.79
N HIS A 62 -3.25 -4.70 -10.41
CA HIS A 62 -2.74 -6.03 -10.67
C HIS A 62 -3.47 -7.13 -9.87
N GLU A 63 -3.77 -6.92 -8.58
CA GLU A 63 -4.66 -7.83 -7.83
C GLU A 63 -6.06 -7.93 -8.47
N GLU A 64 -6.58 -6.79 -8.92
CA GLU A 64 -7.90 -6.67 -9.53
C GLU A 64 -8.01 -7.42 -10.86
N GLU A 65 -6.94 -7.47 -11.65
CA GLU A 65 -6.85 -8.32 -12.84
C GLU A 65 -7.04 -9.80 -12.49
N TYR A 66 -6.43 -10.27 -11.39
CA TYR A 66 -6.62 -11.63 -10.90
C TYR A 66 -8.03 -11.86 -10.37
N PHE A 67 -8.63 -10.87 -9.72
CA PHE A 67 -10.02 -10.98 -9.26
C PHE A 67 -10.97 -11.20 -10.43
N ASP A 68 -10.77 -10.49 -11.54
CA ASP A 68 -11.60 -10.62 -12.73
C ASP A 68 -11.32 -11.93 -13.47
N ALA A 69 -10.05 -12.27 -13.68
CA ALA A 69 -9.66 -13.49 -14.39
C ALA A 69 -10.14 -14.76 -13.66
N MET A 70 -10.04 -14.77 -12.33
CA MET A 70 -10.36 -15.93 -11.50
C MET A 70 -11.78 -15.89 -10.94
N HIS A 71 -12.58 -14.87 -11.29
CA HIS A 71 -13.95 -14.69 -10.80
C HIS A 71 -14.02 -14.72 -9.26
N TYR A 72 -13.11 -14.00 -8.60
CA TYR A 72 -13.03 -13.96 -7.14
C TYR A 72 -14.38 -13.51 -6.55
N PRO A 73 -15.05 -14.33 -5.70
CA PRO A 73 -16.43 -14.06 -5.28
C PRO A 73 -16.64 -12.74 -4.53
N ARG A 74 -15.57 -12.16 -3.97
CA ARG A 74 -15.62 -10.90 -3.21
C ARG A 74 -14.96 -9.73 -3.94
N ALA A 75 -14.67 -9.86 -5.24
CA ALA A 75 -14.01 -8.84 -6.05
C ALA A 75 -14.64 -7.45 -5.88
N GLY A 76 -15.97 -7.34 -5.97
CA GLY A 76 -16.66 -6.05 -5.85
C GLY A 76 -16.46 -5.35 -4.49
N GLN A 77 -16.41 -6.12 -3.39
CA GLN A 77 -16.13 -5.56 -2.07
C GLN A 77 -14.67 -5.09 -1.97
N HIS A 78 -13.74 -5.92 -2.45
CA HIS A 78 -12.31 -5.65 -2.37
C HIS A 78 -11.90 -4.44 -3.22
N LYS A 79 -12.42 -4.37 -4.46
CA LYS A 79 -12.27 -3.21 -5.36
C LYS A 79 -12.77 -1.91 -4.73
N ALA A 80 -13.89 -1.94 -4.00
CA ALA A 80 -14.39 -0.75 -3.31
C ALA A 80 -13.44 -0.27 -2.19
N MET A 81 -12.72 -1.19 -1.54
CA MET A 81 -11.69 -0.86 -0.55
C MET A 81 -10.46 -0.24 -1.22
N HIS A 82 -9.96 -0.84 -2.31
CA HIS A 82 -8.89 -0.26 -3.11
C HIS A 82 -9.22 1.17 -3.56
N GLU A 83 -10.42 1.36 -4.09
CA GLU A 83 -10.89 2.67 -4.52
C GLU A 83 -10.93 3.71 -3.39
N HIS A 84 -11.29 3.29 -2.17
CA HIS A 84 -11.21 4.17 -1.01
C HIS A 84 -9.77 4.57 -0.67
N LEU A 85 -8.86 3.61 -0.67
CA LEU A 85 -7.43 3.84 -0.38
C LEU A 85 -6.78 4.70 -1.47
N LYS A 86 -6.99 4.39 -2.76
CA LYS A 86 -6.52 5.19 -3.90
C LYS A 86 -6.93 6.66 -3.77
N ARG A 87 -8.21 6.92 -3.46
CA ARG A 87 -8.72 8.30 -3.26
C ARG A 87 -8.07 9.01 -2.08
N ALA A 88 -7.86 8.31 -0.96
CA ALA A 88 -7.20 8.90 0.21
C ALA A 88 -5.75 9.30 -0.12
N LEU A 89 -5.02 8.44 -0.83
CA LEU A 89 -3.64 8.72 -1.25
C LEU A 89 -3.55 9.91 -2.20
N ILE A 90 -4.44 10.00 -3.19
CA ILE A 90 -4.53 11.16 -4.08
C ILE A 90 -4.83 12.44 -3.28
N ALA A 91 -5.76 12.39 -2.33
CA ALA A 91 -6.09 13.54 -1.50
C ALA A 91 -4.94 14.00 -0.59
N PHE A 92 -4.08 13.08 -0.13
CA PHE A 92 -2.82 13.45 0.53
C PHE A 92 -1.83 14.04 -0.47
N HIS A 93 -1.75 13.45 -1.67
CA HIS A 93 -0.83 13.89 -2.71
C HIS A 93 -1.04 15.37 -3.08
N GLU A 94 -2.28 15.80 -3.26
CA GLU A 94 -2.67 17.18 -3.58
C GLU A 94 -2.33 18.22 -2.50
N LYS A 95 -2.01 17.77 -1.28
CA LYS A 95 -1.65 18.63 -0.14
C LYS A 95 -0.14 18.81 0.01
N ILE A 96 0.67 17.98 -0.65
CA ILE A 96 2.13 18.07 -0.64
C ILE A 96 2.57 19.33 -1.41
N GLY A 97 3.64 19.97 -0.95
CA GLY A 97 4.17 21.21 -1.53
C GLY A 97 3.51 22.48 -0.96
N ARG A 98 2.51 22.34 -0.10
CA ARG A 98 1.98 23.43 0.72
C ARG A 98 2.87 23.67 1.94
N LYS A 99 2.68 24.81 2.64
CA LYS A 99 3.43 25.15 3.86
C LYS A 99 3.39 24.07 4.95
N ASP A 100 2.36 23.21 4.96
CA ASP A 100 2.13 22.17 5.96
C ASP A 100 2.62 20.77 5.52
N SER A 101 3.54 20.68 4.56
CA SER A 101 3.96 19.39 3.96
C SER A 101 4.43 18.35 4.98
N ALA A 102 5.11 18.75 6.06
CA ALA A 102 5.54 17.82 7.11
C ALA A 102 4.36 17.21 7.88
N ARG A 103 3.35 18.02 8.24
CA ARG A 103 2.15 17.52 8.94
C ARG A 103 1.35 16.58 8.06
N VAL A 104 1.15 16.96 6.79
CA VAL A 104 0.50 16.11 5.78
C VAL A 104 1.24 14.78 5.67
N ALA A 105 2.58 14.81 5.77
CA ALA A 105 3.38 13.63 5.65
C ALA A 105 3.21 12.63 6.79
N GLU A 106 3.21 13.13 8.02
CA GLU A 106 2.92 12.32 9.19
C GLU A 106 1.49 11.77 9.20
N GLU A 107 0.50 12.55 8.76
CA GLU A 107 -0.89 12.09 8.62
C GLU A 107 -1.01 10.93 7.63
N MET A 108 -0.34 11.06 6.48
CA MET A 108 -0.33 10.01 5.48
C MET A 108 0.43 8.77 5.95
N LEU A 109 1.57 8.92 6.63
CA LEU A 109 2.32 7.79 7.18
C LEU A 109 1.46 6.97 8.15
N ARG A 110 0.75 7.65 9.07
CA ARG A 110 -0.18 6.98 9.99
C ARG A 110 -1.31 6.27 9.24
N PHE A 111 -1.92 6.95 8.28
CA PHE A 111 -2.97 6.35 7.45
C PHE A 111 -2.49 5.08 6.73
N LEU A 112 -1.29 5.12 6.15
CA LEU A 112 -0.70 3.98 5.46
C LEU A 112 -0.36 2.84 6.41
N GLY A 113 0.26 3.12 7.55
CA GLY A 113 0.58 2.10 8.55
C GLY A 113 -0.64 1.32 9.00
N ASP A 114 -1.72 2.04 9.33
CA ASP A 114 -2.97 1.43 9.79
C ASP A 114 -3.70 0.71 8.65
N SER A 115 -3.86 1.38 7.50
CA SER A 115 -4.67 0.86 6.39
C SER A 115 -3.99 -0.32 5.70
N LEU A 116 -2.70 -0.23 5.40
CA LEU A 116 -1.96 -1.28 4.69
C LEU A 116 -1.84 -2.52 5.58
N GLY A 117 -1.50 -2.35 6.86
CA GLY A 117 -1.39 -3.46 7.80
C GLY A 117 -2.70 -4.22 7.98
N HIS A 118 -3.82 -3.50 8.12
CA HIS A 118 -5.14 -4.11 8.24
C HIS A 118 -5.58 -4.79 6.94
N HIS A 119 -5.35 -4.14 5.80
CA HIS A 119 -5.76 -4.62 4.48
C HIS A 119 -5.03 -5.93 4.11
N ILE A 120 -3.71 -5.96 4.22
CA ILE A 120 -2.90 -7.15 3.90
C ILE A 120 -3.25 -8.31 4.83
N HIS A 121 -3.28 -8.07 6.15
CA HIS A 121 -3.52 -9.14 7.11
C HIS A 121 -4.97 -9.64 7.09
N GLY A 122 -5.92 -8.76 6.76
CA GLY A 122 -7.36 -9.03 6.86
C GLY A 122 -8.00 -9.45 5.55
N GLU A 123 -7.90 -8.62 4.50
CA GLU A 123 -8.58 -8.86 3.24
C GLU A 123 -7.70 -9.62 2.23
N ASP A 124 -6.43 -9.28 2.09
CA ASP A 124 -5.60 -9.87 1.02
C ASP A 124 -5.38 -11.36 1.23
N LYS A 125 -5.25 -11.80 2.49
CA LYS A 125 -5.21 -13.23 2.84
C LYS A 125 -6.41 -14.03 2.33
N LYS A 126 -7.58 -13.39 2.19
CA LYS A 126 -8.79 -14.08 1.75
C LYS A 126 -8.75 -14.39 0.28
N TYR A 127 -8.25 -13.47 -0.56
CA TYR A 127 -8.06 -13.77 -1.96
C TYR A 127 -6.79 -14.63 -2.17
N GLY A 128 -5.74 -14.44 -1.37
CA GLY A 128 -4.54 -15.27 -1.42
C GLY A 128 -4.86 -16.75 -1.20
N ALA A 129 -5.69 -17.07 -0.20
CA ALA A 129 -6.19 -18.43 0.01
C ALA A 129 -7.02 -18.95 -1.18
N PHE A 130 -7.81 -18.09 -1.82
CA PHE A 130 -8.60 -18.43 -3.00
C PHE A 130 -7.70 -18.73 -4.22
N LEU A 131 -6.72 -17.87 -4.51
CA LEU A 131 -5.78 -18.05 -5.63
C LEU A 131 -4.94 -19.31 -5.46
N ASN A 132 -4.46 -19.58 -4.24
CA ASN A 132 -3.73 -20.80 -3.91
C ASN A 132 -4.53 -22.08 -4.19
N GLN A 133 -5.84 -22.09 -3.87
CA GLN A 133 -6.72 -23.22 -4.20
C GLN A 133 -6.89 -23.44 -5.70
N HIS A 134 -6.61 -22.42 -6.52
CA HIS A 134 -6.65 -22.47 -7.97
C HIS A 134 -5.25 -22.59 -8.61
N GLY A 135 -4.22 -22.92 -7.82
CA GLY A 135 -2.86 -23.20 -8.30
C GLY A 135 -2.02 -21.97 -8.59
N ILE A 136 -2.42 -20.80 -8.10
CA ILE A 136 -1.67 -19.54 -8.19
C ILE A 136 -1.01 -19.31 -6.83
N ALA A 137 0.32 -19.38 -6.80
CA ALA A 137 1.16 -19.27 -5.61
C ALA A 137 2.46 -18.52 -5.94
#